data_AF-A0A942KQY9-F1
#
_entry.id   AF-A0A942KQY9-F1
#
_cell.length_a   1.000
_cell.length_b   1.000
_cell.length_c   1.000
_cell.angle_alpha   90.00
_cell.angle_beta   90.00
_cell.angle_gamma   90.00
#
_symmetry.space_group_name_H-M   'P 1'
#
loop_
_entity.id
_entity.type
_entity.pdbx_description
1 polymer ?
#
loop_
_entity_poly.entity_id
_entity_poly.type
_entity_poly.pdbx_seq_one_letter_code
_entity_poly.pdbx_strand_id
1 'polypeptide(L)'
;MPLSWNNVNEEELRRLYYDKRLSDRQIADLFSITRGKVAYKRKKFGISIRKQICEEMIEQRGDLFHKLNAESKERLLSRENIEIAAKAITHFAFRNGPVEDIHSNNQLTQGDMKTLNQYMVNRIAGLLTAIADHKWLHIEALLSHYKRYGTEWDKAEPDMEEINAVLKYIIKNEFI
;
A
#
# COMPACT_ATOMS: atom_id res chain seq x y z
N MET A 1 20.11 -16.08 32.77
CA MET A 1 20.08 -17.56 32.67
C MET A 1 20.00 -17.95 31.20
N PRO A 2 20.69 -19.00 30.73
CA PRO A 2 20.49 -19.49 29.36
C PRO A 2 19.03 -19.93 29.22
N LEU A 3 18.34 -19.37 28.22
CA LEU A 3 16.96 -19.73 27.91
C LEU A 3 16.93 -21.21 27.52
N SER A 4 16.14 -22.03 28.23
CA SER A 4 15.88 -23.40 27.81
C SER A 4 15.04 -23.37 26.53
N TRP A 5 15.35 -24.24 25.55
CA TRP A 5 14.61 -24.34 24.27
C TRP A 5 13.09 -24.49 24.47
N ASN A 6 12.68 -25.15 25.55
CA ASN A 6 11.28 -25.35 25.87
C ASN A 6 10.55 -24.01 26.14
N ASN A 7 11.25 -23.02 26.66
CA ASN A 7 10.71 -21.71 27.04
C ASN A 7 10.79 -20.66 25.92
N VAL A 8 11.45 -20.97 24.79
CA VAL A 8 11.52 -20.06 23.64
C VAL A 8 10.11 -19.88 23.05
N ASN A 9 9.51 -18.71 23.19
CA ASN A 9 8.19 -18.39 22.65
C ASN A 9 8.27 -17.95 21.17
N GLU A 10 7.14 -17.59 20.58
CA GLU A 10 7.08 -17.13 19.18
C GLU A 10 7.93 -15.88 18.93
N GLU A 11 7.83 -14.88 19.80
CA GLU A 11 8.56 -13.61 19.68
C GLU A 11 10.07 -13.81 19.71
N GLU A 12 10.59 -14.62 20.65
CA GLU A 12 12.02 -14.89 20.74
C GLU A 12 12.52 -15.69 19.54
N LEU A 13 11.75 -16.67 19.06
CA LEU A 13 12.12 -17.44 17.87
C LEU A 13 12.07 -16.58 16.60
N ARG A 14 11.13 -15.62 16.51
CA ARG A 14 11.09 -14.60 15.44
C ARG A 14 12.33 -13.73 15.50
N ARG A 15 12.70 -13.18 16.66
CA ARG A 15 13.89 -12.34 16.84
C ARG A 15 15.18 -13.05 16.41
N LEU A 16 15.34 -14.32 16.79
CA LEU A 16 16.51 -15.12 16.40
C LEU A 16 16.58 -15.35 14.88
N TYR A 17 15.44 -15.66 14.26
CA TYR A 17 15.40 -16.07 12.85
C TYR A 17 15.34 -14.88 11.88
N TYR A 18 14.52 -13.86 12.17
CA TYR A 18 14.32 -12.67 11.33
C TYR A 18 15.35 -11.58 11.61
N ASP A 19 15.48 -11.15 12.88
CA ASP A 19 16.28 -9.96 13.22
C ASP A 19 17.77 -10.29 13.27
N LYS A 20 18.13 -11.41 13.93
CA LYS A 20 19.51 -11.89 14.01
C LYS A 20 19.93 -12.74 12.80
N ARG A 21 19.03 -13.00 11.85
CA ARG A 21 19.25 -13.74 10.60
C ARG A 21 19.91 -15.12 10.80
N LEU A 22 19.63 -15.79 11.91
CA LEU A 22 20.20 -17.11 12.20
C LEU A 22 19.45 -18.23 11.47
N SER A 23 20.19 -19.13 10.84
CA SER A 23 19.64 -20.36 10.27
C SER A 23 19.14 -21.33 11.36
N ASP A 24 18.25 -22.27 10.98
CA ASP A 24 17.79 -23.32 11.89
C ASP A 24 18.95 -24.11 12.53
N ARG A 25 20.10 -24.23 11.82
CA ARG A 25 21.31 -24.88 12.33
C ARG A 25 21.98 -24.03 13.41
N GLN A 26 22.22 -22.74 13.14
CA GLN A 26 22.82 -21.83 14.11
C GLN A 26 21.96 -21.69 15.38
N ILE A 27 20.63 -21.64 15.22
CA ILE A 27 19.71 -21.65 16.37
C ILE A 27 19.82 -22.98 17.13
N ALA A 28 19.89 -24.11 16.44
CA ALA A 28 20.04 -25.40 17.08
C ALA A 28 21.35 -25.51 17.89
N ASP A 29 22.45 -25.01 17.33
CA ASP A 29 23.76 -24.97 17.99
C ASP A 29 23.71 -24.10 19.27
N LEU A 30 23.05 -22.93 19.23
CA LEU A 30 22.88 -22.04 20.39
C LEU A 30 22.17 -22.71 21.59
N PHE A 31 21.25 -23.63 21.33
CA PHE A 31 20.49 -24.32 22.38
C PHE A 31 20.91 -25.78 22.57
N SER A 32 21.95 -26.25 21.87
CA SER A 32 22.41 -27.66 21.88
C SER A 32 21.28 -28.66 21.60
N ILE A 33 20.47 -28.39 20.56
CA ILE A 33 19.35 -29.24 20.12
C ILE A 33 19.51 -29.65 18.65
N THR A 34 18.57 -30.44 18.12
CA THR A 34 18.56 -30.76 16.70
C THR A 34 17.90 -29.65 15.87
N ARG A 35 18.40 -29.43 14.64
CA ARG A 35 17.76 -28.55 13.64
C ARG A 35 16.28 -28.87 13.44
N GLY A 36 15.90 -30.15 13.49
CA GLY A 36 14.52 -30.60 13.34
C GLY A 36 13.58 -30.03 14.40
N LYS A 37 14.04 -29.90 15.66
CA LYS A 37 13.27 -29.27 16.73
C LYS A 37 13.00 -27.79 16.45
N VAL A 38 14.01 -27.07 15.95
CA VAL A 38 13.88 -25.65 15.54
C VAL A 38 12.89 -25.51 14.39
N ALA A 39 13.08 -26.29 13.33
CA ALA A 39 12.20 -26.27 12.15
C ALA A 39 10.74 -26.60 12.51
N TYR A 40 10.52 -27.59 13.38
CA TYR A 40 9.19 -27.95 13.87
C TYR A 40 8.53 -26.77 14.61
N LYS A 41 9.26 -26.14 15.54
CA LYS A 41 8.73 -25.01 16.32
C LYS A 41 8.48 -23.76 15.46
N ARG A 42 9.36 -23.45 14.51
CA ARG A 42 9.11 -22.38 13.51
C ARG A 42 7.85 -22.64 12.71
N LYS A 43 7.68 -23.85 12.16
CA LYS A 43 6.47 -24.22 11.42
C LYS A 43 5.20 -24.10 12.28
N LYS A 44 5.27 -24.54 13.54
CA LYS A 44 4.16 -24.40 14.50
C LYS A 44 3.76 -22.93 14.74
N PHE A 45 4.72 -22.01 14.72
CA PHE A 45 4.49 -20.56 14.85
C PHE A 45 4.33 -19.84 13.49
N GLY A 46 4.34 -20.58 12.37
CA GLY A 46 4.28 -20.02 11.03
C GLY A 46 5.50 -19.15 10.64
N ILE A 47 6.61 -19.21 11.38
CA ILE A 47 7.81 -18.43 11.10
C ILE A 47 8.42 -18.96 9.80
N SER A 48 8.61 -18.11 8.79
CA SER A 48 9.21 -18.45 7.51
C SER A 48 9.67 -17.18 6.79
N ILE A 49 10.67 -17.29 5.92
CA ILE A 49 11.13 -16.16 5.09
C ILE A 49 9.97 -15.58 4.28
N ARG A 50 9.09 -16.43 3.73
CA ARG A 50 7.89 -15.99 2.98
C ARG A 50 6.97 -15.14 3.87
N LYS A 51 6.64 -15.59 5.08
CA LYS A 51 5.82 -14.82 6.03
C LYS A 51 6.49 -13.51 6.42
N GLN A 52 7.81 -13.51 6.65
CA GLN A 52 8.57 -12.28 6.94
C GLN A 52 8.46 -11.28 5.80
N ILE A 53 8.67 -11.71 4.55
CA ILE A 53 8.57 -10.83 3.39
C ILE A 53 7.14 -10.25 3.29
N CYS A 54 6.10 -11.08 3.45
CA CYS A 54 4.73 -10.58 3.44
C CYS A 54 4.46 -9.55 4.55
N GLU A 55 4.93 -9.82 5.78
CA GLU A 55 4.80 -8.89 6.90
C GLU A 55 5.58 -7.59 6.66
N GLU A 56 6.81 -7.68 6.16
CA GLU A 56 7.62 -6.53 5.77
C GLU A 56 6.94 -5.69 4.67
N MET A 57 6.36 -6.33 3.65
CA MET A 57 5.62 -5.62 2.59
C MET A 57 4.32 -4.98 3.09
N ILE A 58 3.56 -5.65 3.96
CA ILE A 58 2.33 -5.11 4.56
C ILE A 58 2.66 -3.90 5.45
N GLU A 59 3.74 -4.00 6.22
CA GLU A 59 4.26 -2.92 7.05
C GLU A 59 5.07 -1.89 6.25
N GLN A 60 5.11 -2.03 4.91
CA GLN A 60 5.75 -1.09 3.99
C GLN A 60 7.23 -0.85 4.29
N ARG A 61 7.93 -1.89 4.74
CA ARG A 61 9.35 -1.88 5.11
C ARG A 61 10.17 -2.84 4.25
N GLY A 62 11.48 -2.62 4.24
CA GLY A 62 12.44 -3.50 3.60
C GLY A 62 12.72 -3.17 2.14
N ASP A 63 13.88 -3.61 1.66
CA ASP A 63 14.43 -3.19 0.37
C ASP A 63 13.54 -3.58 -0.82
N LEU A 64 12.91 -4.77 -0.76
CA LEU A 64 11.99 -5.22 -1.81
C LEU A 64 10.77 -4.29 -1.92
N PHE A 65 10.17 -3.90 -0.80
CA PHE A 65 9.04 -2.97 -0.79
C PHE A 65 9.46 -1.62 -1.38
N HIS A 66 10.57 -1.04 -0.92
CA HIS A 66 11.04 0.25 -1.42
C HIS A 66 11.32 0.23 -2.93
N LYS A 67 11.93 -0.85 -3.42
CA LYS A 67 12.16 -1.06 -4.85
C LYS A 67 10.84 -1.14 -5.63
N LEU A 68 9.92 -2.02 -5.21
CA LEU A 68 8.63 -2.20 -5.88
C LEU A 68 7.79 -0.91 -5.84
N ASN A 69 7.84 -0.16 -4.74
CA ASN A 69 7.15 1.12 -4.59
C ASN A 69 7.69 2.18 -5.56
N ALA A 70 9.02 2.29 -5.69
CA ALA A 70 9.65 3.18 -6.66
C ALA A 70 9.29 2.80 -8.11
N GLU A 71 9.39 1.52 -8.46
CA GLU A 71 8.99 1.04 -9.78
C GLU A 71 7.48 1.25 -10.06
N SER A 72 6.64 1.14 -9.03
CA SER A 72 5.20 1.39 -9.14
C SER A 72 4.91 2.85 -9.45
N LYS A 73 5.63 3.78 -8.81
CA LYS A 73 5.55 5.21 -9.13
C LYS A 73 5.89 5.46 -10.61
N GLU A 74 6.99 4.91 -11.12
CA GLU A 74 7.41 5.10 -12.51
C GLU A 74 6.38 4.53 -13.49
N ARG A 75 5.87 3.31 -13.23
CA ARG A 75 4.81 2.71 -14.06
C ARG A 75 3.55 3.55 -14.06
N LEU A 76 3.07 3.99 -12.89
CA LEU A 76 1.84 4.79 -12.75
C LEU A 76 1.93 6.13 -13.49
N LEU A 77 3.11 6.76 -13.50
CA LEU A 77 3.33 8.07 -14.12
C LEU A 77 3.79 7.99 -15.59
N SER A 78 3.89 6.79 -16.16
CA SER A 78 4.15 6.63 -17.59
C SER A 78 3.00 7.16 -18.44
N ARG A 79 3.30 7.67 -19.64
CA ARG A 79 2.31 8.28 -20.55
C ARG A 79 1.14 7.35 -20.86
N GLU A 80 1.41 6.06 -21.02
CA GLU A 80 0.41 5.04 -21.33
C GLU A 80 -0.53 4.77 -20.14
N ASN A 81 -0.06 4.93 -18.90
CA ASN A 81 -0.84 4.64 -17.69
C ASN A 81 -1.55 5.85 -17.10
N ILE A 82 -1.17 7.08 -17.46
CA ILE A 82 -1.81 8.30 -16.93
C ILE A 82 -3.32 8.31 -17.19
N GLU A 83 -3.77 7.91 -18.39
CA GLU A 83 -5.20 7.86 -18.71
C GLU A 83 -5.93 6.85 -17.80
N ILE A 84 -5.34 5.66 -17.62
CA ILE A 84 -5.92 4.59 -16.81
C ILE A 84 -5.97 5.01 -15.34
N ALA A 85 -4.87 5.58 -14.83
CA ALA A 85 -4.79 6.10 -13.47
C ALA A 85 -5.81 7.22 -13.23
N ALA A 86 -5.99 8.14 -14.18
CA ALA A 86 -6.96 9.23 -14.05
C ALA A 86 -8.41 8.73 -13.98
N LYS A 87 -8.77 7.71 -14.78
CA LYS A 87 -10.08 7.04 -14.69
C LYS A 87 -10.25 6.34 -13.34
N ALA A 88 -9.25 5.59 -12.89
CA ALA A 88 -9.30 4.88 -11.61
C ALA A 88 -9.43 5.85 -10.41
N ILE A 89 -8.66 6.93 -10.39
CA ILE A 89 -8.76 7.98 -9.35
C ILE A 89 -10.11 8.68 -9.42
N THR A 90 -10.67 8.91 -10.61
CA THR A 90 -12.03 9.47 -10.73
C THR A 90 -13.07 8.53 -10.12
N HIS A 91 -12.94 7.22 -10.33
CA HIS A 91 -13.77 6.22 -9.66
C HIS A 91 -13.63 6.29 -8.15
N PHE A 92 -12.40 6.20 -7.64
CA PHE A 92 -12.12 6.17 -6.21
C PHE A 92 -12.52 7.47 -5.48
N ALA A 93 -12.06 8.63 -5.96
CA ALA A 93 -12.13 9.87 -5.19
C ALA A 93 -13.37 10.74 -5.45
N PHE A 94 -14.15 10.44 -6.50
CA PHE A 94 -15.27 11.30 -6.91
C PHE A 94 -16.54 10.52 -7.22
N ARG A 95 -16.44 9.54 -8.12
CA ARG A 95 -17.62 8.86 -8.67
C ARG A 95 -18.21 7.86 -7.68
N ASN A 96 -17.39 6.99 -7.11
CA ASN A 96 -17.84 5.96 -6.17
C ASN A 96 -17.93 6.60 -4.77
N GLY A 97 -19.08 7.19 -4.48
CA GLY A 97 -19.34 7.97 -3.27
C GLY A 97 -20.66 8.74 -3.42
N PRO A 98 -20.78 9.94 -2.82
CA PRO A 98 -22.04 10.71 -2.84
C PRO A 98 -22.58 10.97 -4.26
N VAL A 99 -21.71 11.07 -5.26
CA VAL A 99 -22.13 11.29 -6.65
C VAL A 99 -22.88 10.08 -7.22
N GLU A 100 -22.47 8.85 -6.88
CA GLU A 100 -23.19 7.64 -7.28
C GLU A 100 -24.56 7.56 -6.60
N ASP A 101 -24.67 7.98 -5.33
CA ASP A 101 -25.95 8.01 -4.62
C ASP A 101 -26.92 9.01 -5.28
N ILE A 102 -26.44 10.21 -5.61
CA ILE A 102 -27.22 11.25 -6.30
C ILE A 102 -27.69 10.74 -7.68
N HIS A 103 -26.81 10.06 -8.42
CA HIS A 103 -27.15 9.46 -9.69
C HIS A 103 -28.19 8.33 -9.56
N SER A 104 -28.01 7.43 -8.59
CA SER A 104 -28.94 6.33 -8.30
C SER A 104 -30.32 6.83 -7.87
N ASN A 105 -30.38 8.02 -7.25
CA ASN A 105 -31.62 8.70 -6.90
C ASN A 105 -32.27 9.45 -8.09
N ASN A 106 -31.80 9.25 -9.32
CA ASN A 106 -32.27 9.91 -10.55
C ASN A 106 -32.15 11.44 -10.55
N GLN A 107 -31.26 12.00 -9.71
CA GLN A 107 -31.03 13.45 -9.66
C GLN A 107 -29.99 13.91 -10.68
N LEU A 108 -29.19 12.99 -11.21
CA LEU A 108 -28.28 13.21 -12.33
C LEU A 108 -28.67 12.27 -13.47
N THR A 109 -28.68 12.76 -14.70
CA THR A 109 -28.87 11.91 -15.86
C THR A 109 -27.57 11.16 -16.19
N GLN A 110 -27.67 10.11 -17.01
CA GLN A 110 -26.49 9.44 -17.56
C GLN A 110 -25.60 10.40 -18.37
N GLY A 111 -26.18 11.39 -19.05
CA GLY A 111 -25.45 12.42 -19.78
C GLY A 111 -24.65 13.33 -18.86
N ASP A 112 -25.26 13.75 -17.75
CA ASP A 112 -24.60 14.56 -16.72
C ASP A 112 -23.43 13.79 -16.10
N MET A 113 -23.66 12.52 -15.76
CA MET A 113 -22.61 11.66 -15.20
C MET A 113 -21.43 11.46 -16.13
N LYS A 114 -21.68 11.27 -17.43
CA LYS A 114 -20.60 11.19 -18.41
C LYS A 114 -19.80 12.49 -18.47
N THR A 115 -20.49 13.63 -18.44
CA THR A 115 -19.87 14.97 -18.48
C THR A 115 -19.00 15.21 -17.24
N LEU A 116 -19.53 14.94 -16.05
CA LEU A 116 -18.82 15.08 -14.77
C LEU A 116 -17.59 14.16 -14.69
N ASN A 117 -17.76 12.88 -15.06
CA ASN A 117 -16.65 11.93 -15.08
C ASN A 117 -15.56 12.39 -16.05
N GLN A 118 -15.91 12.80 -17.27
CA GLN A 118 -14.92 13.24 -18.25
C GLN A 118 -14.17 14.49 -17.78
N TYR A 119 -14.87 15.43 -17.14
CA TYR A 119 -14.25 16.61 -16.55
C TYR A 119 -13.20 16.22 -15.51
N MET A 120 -13.54 15.32 -14.57
CA MET A 120 -12.63 14.86 -13.53
C MET A 120 -11.44 14.08 -14.11
N VAL A 121 -11.68 13.15 -15.03
CA VAL A 121 -10.62 12.39 -15.71
C VAL A 121 -9.62 13.33 -16.38
N ASN A 122 -10.09 14.34 -17.11
CA ASN A 122 -9.21 15.28 -17.79
C ASN A 122 -8.36 16.10 -16.80
N ARG A 123 -8.96 16.57 -15.70
CA ARG A 123 -8.25 17.35 -14.68
C ARG A 123 -7.19 16.53 -13.96
N ILE A 124 -7.53 15.29 -13.57
CA ILE A 124 -6.58 14.38 -12.91
C ILE A 124 -5.46 13.99 -13.88
N ALA A 125 -5.77 13.65 -15.13
CA ALA A 125 -4.76 13.34 -16.14
C ALA A 125 -3.78 14.51 -16.37
N GLY A 126 -4.30 15.75 -16.37
CA GLY A 126 -3.48 16.95 -16.46
C GLY A 126 -2.52 17.12 -15.27
N LEU A 127 -3.00 16.88 -14.05
CA LEU A 127 -2.16 16.90 -12.84
C LEU A 127 -1.09 15.81 -12.84
N LEU A 128 -1.48 14.55 -13.12
CA LEU A 128 -0.54 13.44 -13.21
C LEU A 128 0.52 13.66 -14.29
N THR A 129 0.13 14.21 -15.44
CA THR A 129 1.05 14.61 -16.51
C THR A 129 2.05 15.67 -16.03
N ALA A 130 1.58 16.70 -15.32
CA ALA A 130 2.46 17.72 -14.79
C ALA A 130 3.46 17.16 -13.76
N ILE A 131 3.02 16.20 -12.94
CA ILE A 131 3.87 15.48 -11.97
C ILE A 131 4.93 14.66 -12.72
N ALA A 132 4.52 13.88 -13.72
CA ALA A 132 5.41 13.06 -14.54
C ALA A 132 6.45 13.92 -15.29
N ASP A 133 6.05 15.10 -15.75
CA ASP A 133 6.92 16.07 -16.44
C ASP A 133 7.74 16.96 -15.49
N HIS A 134 7.71 16.71 -14.18
CA HIS A 134 8.39 17.52 -13.15
C HIS A 134 8.05 19.02 -13.19
N LYS A 135 6.83 19.39 -13.58
CA LYS A 135 6.35 20.78 -13.67
C LYS A 135 5.93 21.34 -12.29
N TRP A 136 6.79 21.23 -11.29
CA TRP A 136 6.48 21.55 -9.89
C TRP A 136 6.03 22.99 -9.67
N LEU A 137 6.64 23.97 -10.35
CA LEU A 137 6.23 25.38 -10.29
C LEU A 137 4.79 25.60 -10.78
N HIS A 138 4.37 24.88 -11.82
CA HIS A 138 3.01 24.98 -12.35
C HIS A 138 2.00 24.40 -11.36
N ILE A 139 2.36 23.27 -10.72
CA ILE A 139 1.54 22.62 -9.70
C ILE A 139 1.41 23.53 -8.48
N GLU A 140 2.51 24.09 -7.98
CA GLU A 140 2.50 25.02 -6.84
C GLU A 140 1.65 26.26 -7.12
N ALA A 141 1.80 26.88 -8.29
CA ALA A 141 1.00 28.04 -8.69
C ALA A 141 -0.50 27.71 -8.74
N LEU A 142 -0.86 26.56 -9.32
CA LEU A 142 -2.23 26.08 -9.39
C LEU A 142 -2.81 25.85 -7.97
N LEU A 143 -2.11 25.11 -7.12
CA LEU A 143 -2.58 24.80 -5.77
C LEU A 143 -2.66 26.06 -4.90
N SER A 144 -1.72 27.00 -5.05
CA SER A 144 -1.75 28.29 -4.34
C SER A 144 -2.94 29.15 -4.73
N HIS A 145 -3.36 29.09 -5.99
CA HIS A 145 -4.58 29.75 -6.44
C HIS A 145 -5.81 29.13 -5.77
N TYR A 146 -5.91 27.79 -5.75
CA TYR A 146 -7.07 27.09 -5.20
C TYR A 146 -7.13 27.04 -3.67
N LYS A 147 -6.00 27.22 -2.96
CA LYS A 147 -5.93 27.29 -1.49
C LYS A 147 -6.83 28.38 -0.88
N ARG A 148 -7.27 29.35 -1.68
CA ARG A 148 -8.15 30.44 -1.25
C ARG A 148 -9.63 30.03 -1.13
N TYR A 149 -10.00 28.84 -1.60
CA TYR A 149 -11.36 28.30 -1.53
C TYR A 149 -11.45 27.22 -0.45
N GLY A 150 -12.65 26.95 0.06
CA GLY A 150 -12.90 25.90 1.05
C GLY A 150 -12.31 26.21 2.44
N THR A 151 -12.07 27.49 2.74
CA THR A 151 -11.56 27.95 4.04
C THR A 151 -12.51 27.66 5.20
N GLU A 152 -13.78 27.45 4.87
CA GLU A 152 -14.88 27.11 5.75
C GLU A 152 -15.08 25.60 5.92
N TRP A 153 -14.34 24.77 5.19
CA TRP A 153 -14.45 23.31 5.30
C TRP A 153 -13.70 22.82 6.54
N ASP A 154 -14.16 21.69 7.06
CA ASP A 154 -13.48 21.01 8.14
C ASP A 154 -12.06 20.59 7.73
N LYS A 155 -11.20 20.43 8.73
CA LYS A 155 -9.84 19.97 8.52
C LYS A 155 -9.86 18.60 7.83
N ALA A 156 -9.17 18.49 6.70
CA ALA A 156 -9.04 17.23 5.99
C ALA A 156 -8.34 16.17 6.86
N GLU A 157 -8.94 14.97 6.89
CA GLU A 157 -8.35 13.77 7.49
C GLU A 157 -7.93 12.81 6.38
N PRO A 158 -6.66 12.35 6.33
CA PRO A 158 -6.23 11.39 5.33
C PRO A 158 -6.91 10.03 5.52
N ASP A 159 -7.77 9.63 4.57
CA ASP A 159 -8.33 8.29 4.52
C ASP A 159 -7.41 7.34 3.76
N MET A 160 -6.91 6.33 4.47
CA MET A 160 -6.02 5.29 3.96
C MET A 160 -6.61 3.89 4.15
N GLU A 161 -7.87 3.76 4.60
CA GLU A 161 -8.44 2.47 4.96
C GLU A 161 -8.55 1.55 3.75
N GLU A 162 -9.23 2.00 2.69
CA GLU A 162 -9.40 1.23 1.45
C GLU A 162 -8.06 0.95 0.76
N ILE A 163 -7.18 1.96 0.68
CA ILE A 163 -5.84 1.83 0.07
C ILE A 163 -5.04 0.72 0.76
N ASN A 164 -5.03 0.71 2.09
CA ASN A 164 -4.32 -0.31 2.87
C ASN A 164 -5.00 -1.68 2.79
N ALA A 165 -6.34 -1.72 2.76
CA ALA A 165 -7.09 -2.97 2.64
C ALA A 165 -6.80 -3.66 1.30
N VAL A 166 -6.82 -2.92 0.19
CA VAL A 166 -6.51 -3.43 -1.16
C VAL A 166 -5.07 -3.94 -1.24
N LEU A 167 -4.09 -3.18 -0.74
CA LEU A 167 -2.69 -3.62 -0.72
C LEU A 167 -2.51 -4.92 0.08
N LYS A 168 -3.10 -5.00 1.28
CA LYS A 168 -3.07 -6.21 2.12
C LYS A 168 -3.70 -7.41 1.41
N TYR A 169 -4.80 -7.20 0.68
CA TYR A 169 -5.45 -8.25 -0.09
C TYR A 169 -4.54 -8.75 -1.21
N ILE A 170 -3.93 -7.87 -2.00
CA ILE A 170 -3.04 -8.24 -3.10
C ILE A 170 -1.84 -9.03 -2.56
N ILE A 171 -1.16 -8.54 -1.53
CA ILE A 171 0.02 -9.23 -0.96
C ILE A 171 -0.36 -10.62 -0.44
N LYS A 172 -1.50 -10.76 0.23
CA LYS A 172 -1.93 -12.06 0.75
C LYS A 172 -2.25 -13.07 -0.36
N ASN A 173 -2.80 -12.64 -1.50
CA ASN A 173 -3.18 -13.58 -2.57
C ASN A 173 -2.04 -13.89 -3.55
N GLU A 174 -1.07 -12.99 -3.73
CA GLU A 174 0.10 -13.22 -4.59
C GLU A 174 1.20 -14.04 -3.88
N PHE A 175 1.28 -13.95 -2.55
CA PHE A 175 2.34 -14.57 -1.75
C PHE A 175 1.84 -15.62 -0.74
N ILE A 176 0.64 -16.19 -0.88
CA ILE A 176 0.21 -17.37 -0.10
C ILE A 176 -0.06 -18.52 -1.05
#